data_AF-A0A5D2W3G0-F1
#
_entry.id   AF-A0A5D2W3G0-F1
#
_cell.length_a   1.000
_cell.length_b   1.000
_cell.length_c   1.000
_cell.angle_alpha   90.00
_cell.angle_beta   90.00
_cell.angle_gamma   90.00
#
_symmetry.space_group_name_H-M   'P 1'
#
loop_
_entity.id
_entity.type
_entity.pdbx_description
1 polymer ?
#
loop_
_entity_poly.entity_id
_entity_poly.type
_entity_poly.pdbx_seq_one_letter_code
_entity_poly.pdbx_strand_id
1 'polypeptide(L)'
;MLLNVGTFIRSATRFSPFIITHSSPSSFCFSFSPKQTVSFALQSSQMASFTTLSQSPPKLLFRQLFEKESSTYTYLLADCSHPDKPALLIDPVDRTVDRDLNLVKELGLKLIYAMNTHVHADHVTGTGLIKGKVPGVKSVISKASGSKADVFVEPGDKISFGDLFLEVRATPGHTMGCVTYVTGDGPDQPQPRMAFTGDALLIRGCGRTDFQIFTLLKETLLYPAHDYKGFSVTTVGEEMLYNPRLTKDEETFRNIMENLNLAYPKMIDVAVPANMVCGLQDLEPKAN
;
A
#
# COMPACT_ATOMS: atom_id res chain seq x y z
N MET A 1 25.57 -4.46 13.14
CA MET A 1 25.83 -3.20 13.89
C MET A 1 24.51 -2.76 14.50
N LEU A 2 24.24 -3.19 15.74
CA LEU A 2 23.04 -2.80 16.50
C LEU A 2 23.26 -1.37 16.99
N LEU A 3 22.48 -0.41 16.49
CA LEU A 3 22.59 0.99 16.91
C LEU A 3 21.61 1.29 18.06
N ASN A 4 22.20 1.87 19.09
CA ASN A 4 21.72 2.11 20.44
C ASN A 4 20.75 3.30 20.49
N VAL A 5 19.69 3.23 21.29
CA VAL A 5 18.54 4.16 21.29
C VAL A 5 18.59 5.07 22.51
N GLY A 6 18.52 6.39 22.30
CA GLY A 6 18.45 7.36 23.39
C GLY A 6 17.69 8.65 23.03
N THR A 7 16.51 8.80 23.64
CA THR A 7 15.83 10.05 24.09
C THR A 7 15.37 11.11 23.06
N PHE A 8 14.06 11.42 23.02
CA PHE A 8 13.47 12.65 23.62
C PHE A 8 11.92 12.70 23.47
N ILE A 9 11.24 13.20 24.51
CA ILE A 9 9.78 13.20 24.77
C ILE A 9 9.16 14.57 24.44
N ARG A 10 7.90 14.61 23.96
CA ARG A 10 6.89 15.61 24.39
C ARG A 10 5.43 15.16 24.15
N SER A 11 4.64 15.41 25.20
CA SER A 11 3.26 15.02 25.57
C SER A 11 2.13 15.59 24.70
N ALA A 12 1.02 14.83 24.56
CA ALA A 12 -0.33 15.35 24.28
C ALA A 12 -1.42 14.60 25.08
N THR A 13 -2.46 15.34 25.48
CA THR A 13 -3.49 15.04 26.50
C THR A 13 -4.76 14.34 25.99
N ARG A 14 -5.50 13.75 26.95
CA ARG A 14 -6.57 12.73 26.86
C ARG A 14 -8.01 13.21 26.51
N PHE A 15 -8.72 12.34 25.77
CA PHE A 15 -10.10 11.75 25.87
C PHE A 15 -11.39 12.55 26.18
N SER A 16 -12.50 12.19 25.48
CA SER A 16 -13.66 11.41 26.03
C SER A 16 -14.70 11.01 24.94
N PRO A 17 -15.46 9.88 25.05
CA PRO A 17 -16.47 9.44 24.05
C PRO A 17 -17.94 9.50 24.55
N PHE A 18 -18.90 9.43 23.61
CA PHE A 18 -20.34 9.29 23.89
C PHE A 18 -20.98 8.12 23.12
N ILE A 19 -21.94 7.45 23.77
CA ILE A 19 -22.65 6.21 23.40
C ILE A 19 -24.06 6.55 22.90
N ILE A 20 -24.62 5.82 21.91
CA ILE A 20 -26.07 5.74 21.65
C ILE A 20 -26.50 4.30 21.28
N THR A 21 -27.68 3.92 21.77
CA THR A 21 -28.31 2.59 21.83
C THR A 21 -29.34 2.30 20.71
N HIS A 22 -29.63 1.01 20.49
CA HIS A 22 -30.53 0.39 19.50
C HIS A 22 -32.05 0.42 19.83
N SER A 23 -32.90 0.20 18.80
CA SER A 23 -34.28 -0.29 18.93
C SER A 23 -34.74 -1.18 17.75
N SER A 24 -35.58 -2.17 18.05
CA SER A 24 -35.99 -3.36 17.26
C SER A 24 -37.32 -3.22 16.47
N PRO A 25 -37.78 -4.24 15.69
CA PRO A 25 -38.81 -4.11 14.64
C PRO A 25 -40.19 -4.74 14.98
N SER A 26 -41.22 -4.46 14.16
CA SER A 26 -42.57 -5.05 14.25
C SER A 26 -42.99 -5.78 12.95
N SER A 27 -43.53 -6.98 13.12
CA SER A 27 -44.01 -7.94 12.11
C SER A 27 -45.45 -7.65 11.63
N PHE A 28 -45.80 -8.08 10.42
CA PHE A 28 -47.18 -8.12 9.90
C PHE A 28 -47.58 -9.51 9.42
N CYS A 29 -48.80 -9.92 9.80
CA CYS A 29 -49.46 -11.19 9.48
C CYS A 29 -50.01 -11.24 8.05
N PHE A 30 -49.97 -12.41 7.42
CA PHE A 30 -50.66 -12.73 6.16
C PHE A 30 -51.96 -13.49 6.45
N SER A 31 -53.05 -13.15 5.74
CA SER A 31 -54.18 -14.05 5.53
C SER A 31 -54.50 -14.15 4.03
N PHE A 32 -54.76 -15.37 3.58
CA PHE A 32 -55.09 -15.72 2.19
C PHE A 32 -56.61 -15.93 2.05
N SER A 33 -57.18 -15.48 0.94
CA SER A 33 -58.46 -15.96 0.41
C SER A 33 -58.44 -15.95 -1.13
N PRO A 34 -59.03 -16.93 -1.84
CA PRO A 34 -58.76 -17.15 -3.26
C PRO A 34 -59.85 -16.65 -4.21
N LYS A 35 -59.46 -16.54 -5.49
CA LYS A 35 -60.24 -16.46 -6.74
C LYS A 35 -60.68 -15.06 -7.19
N GLN A 36 -59.90 -14.46 -8.09
CA GLN A 36 -60.43 -13.70 -9.23
C GLN A 36 -59.60 -13.97 -10.49
N THR A 37 -60.32 -14.26 -11.57
CA THR A 37 -59.82 -14.48 -12.92
C THR A 37 -59.43 -13.14 -13.53
N VAL A 38 -58.16 -12.98 -13.93
CA VAL A 38 -57.66 -11.75 -14.57
C VAL A 38 -57.46 -12.04 -16.06
N SER A 39 -58.08 -11.22 -16.92
CA SER A 39 -57.89 -11.25 -18.36
C SER A 39 -56.50 -10.70 -18.72
N PHE A 40 -55.76 -11.43 -19.55
CA PHE A 40 -54.46 -10.96 -20.07
C PHE A 40 -54.70 -10.02 -21.25
N ALA A 41 -54.50 -8.71 -21.03
CA ALA A 41 -54.23 -7.78 -22.11
C ALA A 41 -52.72 -7.80 -22.41
N LEU A 42 -52.35 -8.15 -23.63
CA LEU A 42 -50.97 -8.04 -24.14
C LEU A 42 -50.61 -6.55 -24.25
N GLN A 43 -50.01 -6.00 -23.19
CA GLN A 43 -49.29 -4.74 -23.28
C GLN A 43 -47.96 -4.97 -24.00
N SER A 44 -47.77 -4.27 -25.11
CA SER A 44 -46.49 -4.18 -25.80
C SER A 44 -45.43 -3.71 -24.81
N SER A 45 -44.45 -4.55 -24.51
CA SER A 45 -43.28 -4.17 -23.74
C SER A 45 -42.49 -3.14 -24.55
N GLN A 46 -42.57 -1.88 -24.14
CA GLN A 46 -41.58 -0.90 -24.58
C GLN A 46 -40.25 -1.35 -23.99
N MET A 47 -39.31 -1.75 -24.86
CA MET A 47 -37.93 -1.94 -24.46
C MET A 47 -37.40 -0.58 -24.00
N ALA A 48 -37.29 -0.40 -22.69
CA ALA A 48 -36.52 0.68 -22.12
C ALA A 48 -35.08 0.52 -22.62
N SER A 49 -34.65 1.41 -23.53
CA SER A 49 -33.24 1.56 -23.84
C SER A 49 -32.55 2.06 -22.59
N PHE A 50 -31.93 1.13 -21.85
CA PHE A 50 -30.93 1.49 -20.85
C PHE A 50 -29.76 2.07 -21.61
N THR A 51 -29.69 3.40 -21.68
CA THR A 51 -28.48 4.10 -22.08
C THR A 51 -27.45 3.71 -21.04
N THR A 52 -26.50 2.85 -21.40
CA THR A 52 -25.31 2.64 -20.59
C THR A 52 -24.63 4.00 -20.52
N LEU A 53 -24.76 4.68 -19.38
CA LEU A 53 -23.85 5.77 -19.05
C LEU A 53 -22.46 5.19 -19.26
N SER A 54 -21.75 5.69 -20.26
CA SER A 54 -20.33 5.41 -20.46
C SER A 54 -19.65 5.92 -19.19
N GLN A 55 -19.51 5.04 -18.19
CA GLN A 55 -18.68 5.31 -17.05
C GLN A 55 -17.29 5.43 -17.63
N SER A 56 -16.75 6.65 -17.63
CA SER A 56 -15.33 6.85 -17.87
C SER A 56 -14.59 5.89 -16.94
N PRO A 57 -13.53 5.22 -17.43
CA PRO A 57 -12.77 4.31 -16.59
C PRO A 57 -12.32 5.06 -15.32
N PRO A 58 -12.32 4.39 -14.15
CA PRO A 58 -11.93 5.03 -12.90
C PRO A 58 -10.56 5.69 -13.06
N LYS A 59 -10.44 6.93 -12.57
CA LYS A 59 -9.22 7.75 -12.70
C LYS A 59 -8.00 6.99 -12.18
N LEU A 60 -8.08 6.40 -10.99
CA LEU A 60 -7.06 5.51 -10.45
C LEU A 60 -7.34 4.06 -10.86
N LEU A 61 -6.40 3.42 -11.55
CA LEU A 61 -6.26 1.97 -11.56
C LEU A 61 -5.31 1.55 -10.45
N PHE A 62 -5.75 0.58 -9.66
CA PHE A 62 -4.97 0.01 -8.55
C PHE A 62 -4.95 -1.52 -8.62
N ARG A 63 -3.77 -2.12 -8.42
CA ARG A 63 -3.60 -3.56 -8.21
C ARG A 63 -2.62 -3.78 -7.06
N GLN A 64 -2.99 -4.70 -6.17
CA GLN A 64 -2.11 -5.29 -5.18
C GLN A 64 -1.71 -6.68 -5.68
N LEU A 65 -0.41 -6.90 -5.83
CA LEU A 65 0.19 -8.14 -6.30
C LEU A 65 0.97 -8.76 -5.15
N PHE A 66 1.06 -10.09 -5.10
CA PHE A 66 1.71 -10.79 -3.99
C PHE A 66 2.83 -11.68 -4.50
N GLU A 67 4.02 -11.58 -3.90
CA GLU A 67 5.13 -12.51 -4.06
C GLU A 67 5.16 -13.44 -2.84
N LYS A 68 5.06 -14.75 -3.10
CA LYS A 68 4.74 -15.74 -2.07
C LYS A 68 5.92 -16.09 -1.17
N GLU A 69 7.15 -16.06 -1.68
CA GLU A 69 8.33 -16.52 -0.95
C GLU A 69 8.75 -15.54 0.15
N SER A 70 8.74 -14.25 -0.16
CA SER A 70 9.01 -13.15 0.78
C SER A 70 7.75 -12.65 1.51
N SER A 71 6.57 -13.01 1.01
CA SER A 71 5.28 -12.46 1.44
C SER A 71 5.14 -10.95 1.16
N THR A 72 5.77 -10.49 0.08
CA THR A 72 5.80 -9.08 -0.33
C THR A 72 4.56 -8.71 -1.13
N TYR A 73 4.00 -7.56 -0.81
CA TYR A 73 3.05 -6.86 -1.67
C TYR A 73 3.75 -5.87 -2.58
N THR A 74 3.51 -6.01 -3.88
CA THR A 74 3.85 -5.01 -4.89
C THR A 74 2.58 -4.27 -5.30
N TYR A 75 2.64 -2.94 -5.39
CA TYR A 75 1.49 -2.11 -5.74
C TYR A 75 1.66 -1.46 -7.10
N LEU A 76 0.71 -1.67 -8.01
CA LEU A 76 0.62 -0.99 -9.29
C LEU A 76 -0.47 0.08 -9.24
N LEU A 77 -0.07 1.33 -9.49
CA LEU A 77 -0.98 2.47 -9.58
C LEU A 77 -0.85 3.10 -10.96
N ALA A 78 -1.97 3.54 -11.54
CA ALA A 78 -1.96 4.29 -12.79
C ALA A 78 -3.10 5.32 -12.86
N ASP A 79 -2.87 6.42 -13.58
CA ASP A 79 -3.92 7.34 -13.98
C ASP A 79 -4.50 6.91 -15.34
N CYS A 80 -5.61 6.19 -15.33
CA CYS A 80 -6.26 5.70 -16.55
C CYS A 80 -7.07 6.76 -17.29
N SER A 81 -7.25 7.95 -16.71
CA SER A 81 -7.91 9.08 -17.36
C SER A 81 -6.95 9.86 -18.29
N HIS A 82 -5.66 9.82 -17.99
CA HIS A 82 -4.63 10.44 -18.81
C HIS A 82 -4.38 9.62 -20.10
N PRO A 83 -4.21 10.25 -21.29
CA PRO A 83 -4.02 9.55 -22.57
C PRO A 83 -2.89 8.51 -22.57
N ASP A 84 -1.76 8.85 -21.94
CA ASP A 84 -0.60 7.95 -21.82
C ASP A 84 -0.75 6.84 -20.77
N LYS A 85 -1.76 6.90 -19.90
CA LYS A 85 -1.93 6.01 -18.75
C LYS A 85 -0.66 5.81 -17.90
N PRO A 86 -0.04 6.91 -17.39
CA PRO A 86 1.19 6.84 -16.62
C PRO A 86 0.98 6.03 -15.34
N ALA A 87 1.94 5.15 -15.05
CA ALA A 87 1.87 4.17 -13.98
C ALA A 87 3.16 4.07 -13.17
N LEU A 88 3.04 3.61 -11.94
CA LEU A 88 4.16 3.33 -11.05
C LEU A 88 3.99 1.98 -10.35
N LEU A 89 5.12 1.37 -9.98
CA LEU A 89 5.18 0.21 -9.09
C LEU A 89 5.81 0.62 -7.76
N ILE A 90 5.27 0.13 -6.65
CA ILE A 90 5.86 0.25 -5.31
C ILE A 90 6.25 -1.15 -4.83
N ASP A 91 7.47 -1.28 -4.32
CA ASP A 91 8.09 -2.51 -3.82
C ASP A 91 8.03 -3.69 -4.81
N PRO A 92 8.51 -3.53 -6.07
CA PRO A 92 8.59 -4.64 -7.02
C PRO A 92 9.69 -5.63 -6.62
N VAL A 93 9.43 -6.92 -6.79
CA VAL A 93 10.37 -8.02 -6.49
C VAL A 93 11.02 -8.54 -7.78
N ASP A 94 12.32 -8.84 -7.75
CA ASP A 94 13.09 -9.33 -8.90
C ASP A 94 12.47 -10.56 -9.60
N ARG A 95 12.02 -11.54 -8.81
CA ARG A 95 11.40 -12.79 -9.28
C ARG A 95 10.06 -12.59 -9.97
N THR A 96 9.38 -11.46 -9.75
CA THR A 96 8.07 -11.18 -10.33
C THR A 96 8.08 -10.09 -11.39
N VAL A 97 9.25 -9.59 -11.79
CA VAL A 97 9.37 -8.54 -12.81
C VAL A 97 8.64 -8.90 -14.09
N ASP A 98 8.75 -10.14 -14.58
CA ASP A 98 8.06 -10.54 -15.81
C ASP A 98 6.53 -10.57 -15.65
N ARG A 99 6.03 -11.00 -14.49
CA ARG A 99 4.59 -10.90 -14.16
C ARG A 99 4.13 -9.45 -14.19
N ASP A 100 4.88 -8.56 -13.54
CA ASP A 100 4.52 -7.16 -13.36
C ASP A 100 4.52 -6.42 -14.71
N LEU A 101 5.56 -6.62 -15.53
CA LEU A 101 5.67 -6.02 -16.85
C LEU A 101 4.62 -6.56 -17.84
N ASN A 102 4.28 -7.85 -17.77
CA ASN A 102 3.19 -8.40 -18.58
C ASN A 102 1.85 -7.76 -18.22
N LEU A 103 1.55 -7.60 -16.92
CA LEU A 103 0.32 -6.94 -16.48
C LEU A 103 0.27 -5.46 -16.92
N VAL A 104 1.38 -4.73 -16.79
CA VAL A 104 1.51 -3.34 -17.28
C VAL A 104 1.21 -3.27 -18.77
N LYS A 105 1.74 -4.20 -19.57
CA LYS A 105 1.52 -4.28 -21.02
C LYS A 105 0.07 -4.62 -21.37
N GLU A 106 -0.51 -5.63 -20.71
CA GLU A 106 -1.90 -6.06 -20.92
C GLU A 106 -2.90 -4.93 -20.64
N LEU A 107 -2.63 -4.13 -19.60
CA LEU A 107 -3.46 -2.98 -19.22
C LEU A 107 -3.17 -1.72 -20.07
N GLY A 108 -2.17 -1.76 -20.96
CA GLY A 108 -1.77 -0.65 -21.82
C GLY A 108 -1.24 0.55 -21.05
N LEU A 109 -0.49 0.31 -19.97
CA LEU A 109 0.02 1.36 -19.08
C LEU A 109 1.44 1.79 -19.48
N LYS A 110 1.75 3.06 -19.23
CA LYS A 110 3.11 3.61 -19.38
C LYS A 110 3.78 3.65 -18.01
N LEU A 111 4.59 2.63 -17.69
CA LEU A 111 5.36 2.61 -16.46
C LEU A 111 6.42 3.73 -16.49
N ILE A 112 6.39 4.61 -15.49
CA ILE A 112 7.33 5.74 -15.35
C ILE A 112 8.27 5.59 -14.15
N TYR A 113 7.79 4.98 -13.06
CA TYR A 113 8.55 4.79 -11.84
C TYR A 113 8.44 3.35 -11.32
N ALA A 114 9.56 2.84 -10.82
CA ALA A 114 9.62 1.63 -10.00
C ALA A 114 10.26 2.02 -8.66
N MET A 115 9.50 1.96 -7.58
CA MET A 115 9.82 2.65 -6.34
C MET A 115 9.97 1.65 -5.20
N ASN A 116 10.78 1.96 -4.19
CA ASN A 116 10.78 1.22 -2.94
C ASN A 116 10.39 2.12 -1.76
N THR A 117 9.69 1.55 -0.78
CA THR A 117 9.41 2.19 0.52
C THR A 117 10.67 2.24 1.39
N HIS A 118 11.56 1.26 1.26
CA HIS A 118 12.83 1.17 1.97
C HIS A 118 13.80 0.18 1.30
N VAL A 119 14.98 -0.03 1.90
CA VAL A 119 15.89 -1.11 1.50
C VAL A 119 15.42 -2.40 2.16
N HIS A 120 14.83 -3.29 1.37
CA HIS A 120 14.28 -4.56 1.82
C HIS A 120 15.39 -5.54 2.24
N ALA A 121 15.09 -6.40 3.21
CA ALA A 121 16.03 -7.39 3.77
C ALA A 121 15.61 -8.85 3.49
N ASP A 122 14.45 -9.03 2.91
CA ASP A 122 13.76 -10.31 2.71
C ASP A 122 13.71 -10.71 1.23
N HIS A 123 13.81 -9.74 0.30
CA HIS A 123 13.83 -9.96 -1.14
C HIS A 123 14.78 -8.98 -1.87
N VAL A 124 15.14 -9.30 -3.12
CA VAL A 124 15.89 -8.38 -3.99
C VAL A 124 14.89 -7.55 -4.80
N THR A 125 15.10 -6.24 -4.83
CA THR A 125 14.25 -5.29 -5.57
C THR A 125 14.29 -5.58 -7.07
N GLY A 126 13.13 -5.56 -7.72
CA GLY A 126 12.98 -5.67 -9.18
C GLY A 126 13.30 -4.39 -9.94
N THR A 127 13.55 -3.27 -9.24
CA THR A 127 13.75 -1.95 -9.87
C THR A 127 14.87 -1.92 -10.91
N GLY A 128 16.02 -2.53 -10.63
CA GLY A 128 17.14 -2.62 -11.57
C GLY A 128 16.78 -3.40 -12.84
N LEU A 129 16.12 -4.56 -12.70
CA LEU A 129 15.69 -5.38 -13.84
C LEU A 129 14.61 -4.67 -14.67
N ILE A 130 13.65 -4.00 -14.03
CA ILE A 130 12.60 -3.23 -14.71
C ILE A 130 13.24 -2.14 -15.58
N LYS A 131 14.22 -1.41 -15.06
CA LYS A 131 14.95 -0.38 -15.82
C LYS A 131 15.66 -0.95 -17.04
N GLY A 132 16.27 -2.13 -16.88
CA GLY A 132 16.94 -2.82 -17.99
C GLY A 132 15.97 -3.29 -19.09
N LYS A 133 14.73 -3.64 -18.72
CA LYS A 133 13.70 -4.15 -19.65
C LYS A 133 12.82 -3.06 -20.25
N VAL A 134 12.63 -1.93 -19.56
CA VAL A 134 11.75 -0.83 -19.98
C VAL A 134 12.53 0.48 -19.94
N PRO A 135 13.18 0.87 -21.06
CA PRO A 135 13.93 2.12 -21.14
C PRO A 135 13.07 3.33 -20.77
N GLY A 136 13.61 4.20 -19.92
CA GLY A 136 12.94 5.42 -19.47
C GLY A 136 12.23 5.31 -18.12
N VAL A 137 11.97 4.09 -17.61
CA VAL A 137 11.54 3.90 -16.22
C VAL A 137 12.66 4.34 -15.28
N LYS A 138 12.32 5.06 -14.21
CA LYS A 138 13.26 5.50 -13.19
C LYS A 138 13.05 4.75 -11.88
N SER A 139 14.13 4.28 -11.25
CA SER A 139 14.06 3.79 -9.88
C SER A 139 13.98 4.94 -8.89
N VAL A 140 13.14 4.78 -7.86
CA VAL A 140 12.93 5.79 -6.80
C VAL A 140 13.14 5.17 -5.43
N ILE A 141 13.90 5.84 -4.58
CA ILE A 141 14.05 5.46 -3.17
C ILE A 141 14.34 6.68 -2.30
N SER A 142 14.14 6.60 -0.99
CA SER A 142 14.42 7.71 -0.09
C SER A 142 15.91 8.07 -0.07
N LYS A 143 16.21 9.37 0.03
CA LYS A 143 17.59 9.85 0.19
C LYS A 143 18.25 9.28 1.46
N ALA A 144 17.46 9.15 2.52
CA ALA A 144 17.89 8.63 3.82
C ALA A 144 18.27 7.13 3.82
N SER A 145 17.86 6.37 2.79
CA SER A 145 18.21 4.95 2.68
C SER A 145 19.71 4.71 2.42
N GLY A 146 20.40 5.68 1.82
CA GLY A 146 21.79 5.51 1.35
C GLY A 146 21.96 4.55 0.16
N SER A 147 20.87 3.97 -0.36
CA SER A 147 20.89 3.11 -1.55
C SER A 147 21.07 3.93 -2.83
N LYS A 148 21.45 3.27 -3.92
CA LYS A 148 21.48 3.85 -5.27
C LYS A 148 20.08 3.80 -5.92
N ALA A 149 19.68 4.89 -6.58
CA ALA A 149 18.51 4.96 -7.44
C ALA A 149 18.68 6.09 -8.47
N ASP A 150 17.78 6.18 -9.47
CA ASP A 150 17.79 7.31 -10.42
C ASP A 150 17.24 8.59 -9.80
N VAL A 151 16.27 8.44 -8.89
CA VAL A 151 15.60 9.55 -8.21
C VAL A 151 15.62 9.30 -6.70
N PHE A 152 16.01 10.31 -5.95
CA PHE A 152 15.91 10.33 -4.50
C PHE A 152 14.72 11.15 -4.05
N VAL A 153 14.05 10.71 -2.99
CA VAL A 153 12.94 11.44 -2.39
C VAL A 153 13.19 11.77 -0.92
N GLU A 154 12.62 12.89 -0.50
CA GLU A 154 12.68 13.45 0.84
C GLU A 154 11.26 13.70 1.38
N PRO A 155 11.08 13.80 2.71
CA PRO A 155 9.77 14.09 3.28
C PRO A 155 9.18 15.40 2.72
N GLY A 156 7.92 15.34 2.29
CA GLY A 156 7.20 16.44 1.65
C GLY A 156 7.22 16.42 0.12
N ASP A 157 8.07 15.60 -0.50
CA ASP A 157 8.09 15.44 -1.95
C ASP A 157 6.76 14.88 -2.49
N LYS A 158 6.48 15.17 -3.76
CA LYS A 158 5.33 14.65 -4.49
C LYS A 158 5.78 13.91 -5.75
N ILE A 159 5.30 12.69 -5.92
CA ILE A 159 5.59 11.84 -7.07
C ILE A 159 4.34 11.76 -7.92
N SER A 160 4.33 12.51 -9.03
CA SER A 160 3.18 12.59 -9.94
C SER A 160 3.18 11.49 -11.00
N PHE A 161 1.97 11.03 -11.34
CA PHE A 161 1.69 10.12 -12.45
C PHE A 161 0.34 10.51 -13.06
N GLY A 162 0.39 11.30 -14.14
CA GLY A 162 -0.80 11.97 -14.67
C GLY A 162 -1.25 13.08 -13.71
N ASP A 163 -2.54 13.15 -13.43
CA ASP A 163 -3.12 14.11 -12.49
C ASP A 163 -3.10 13.60 -11.04
N LEU A 164 -2.62 12.38 -10.81
CA LEU A 164 -2.51 11.75 -9.50
C LEU A 164 -1.10 11.95 -8.92
N PHE A 165 -0.98 11.98 -7.60
CA PHE A 165 0.33 12.02 -6.95
C PHE A 165 0.38 11.25 -5.63
N LEU A 166 1.59 10.85 -5.25
CA LEU A 166 1.93 10.33 -3.93
C LEU A 166 2.75 11.38 -3.17
N GLU A 167 2.30 11.75 -1.97
CA GLU A 167 3.06 12.50 -0.96
C GLU A 167 4.03 11.55 -0.26
N VAL A 168 5.28 11.99 -0.07
CA VAL A 168 6.31 11.24 0.64
C VAL A 168 6.34 11.66 2.10
N ARG A 169 6.07 10.73 3.02
CA ARG A 169 6.25 10.93 4.47
C ARG A 169 7.42 10.10 4.95
N ALA A 170 8.38 10.71 5.62
CA ALA A 170 9.43 9.94 6.30
C ALA A 170 8.78 9.16 7.45
N THR A 171 9.02 7.85 7.49
CA THR A 171 8.51 6.98 8.56
C THR A 171 9.61 6.05 9.08
N PRO A 172 10.77 6.59 9.50
CA PRO A 172 11.89 5.79 9.94
C PRO A 172 11.55 5.00 11.20
N GLY A 173 12.21 3.86 11.34
CA GLY A 173 12.12 3.02 12.54
C GLY A 173 12.47 1.57 12.23
N HIS A 174 11.82 0.98 11.22
CA HIS A 174 12.23 -0.31 10.67
C HIS A 174 13.62 -0.20 10.02
N THR A 175 13.80 0.79 9.16
CA THR A 175 15.11 1.31 8.73
C THR A 175 15.12 2.83 8.82
N MET A 176 16.29 3.45 8.74
CA MET A 176 16.41 4.91 8.67
C MET A 176 15.89 5.49 7.35
N GLY A 177 15.79 4.66 6.30
CA GLY A 177 15.32 5.07 4.97
C GLY A 177 13.84 4.81 4.71
N CYS A 178 13.06 4.35 5.70
CA CYS A 178 11.64 4.07 5.49
C CYS A 178 10.85 5.35 5.17
N VAL A 179 10.04 5.27 4.12
CA VAL A 179 9.03 6.26 3.78
C VAL A 179 7.68 5.59 3.58
N THR A 180 6.62 6.34 3.90
CA THR A 180 5.24 6.02 3.56
C THR A 180 4.82 6.89 2.40
N TYR A 181 4.35 6.27 1.32
CA TYR A 181 3.77 7.00 0.20
C TYR A 181 2.26 7.13 0.41
N VAL A 182 1.71 8.34 0.34
CA VAL A 182 0.28 8.58 0.57
C VAL A 182 -0.35 9.23 -0.65
N THR A 183 -1.46 8.72 -1.17
CA THR A 183 -2.20 9.41 -2.24
C THR A 183 -2.56 10.82 -1.83
N GLY A 184 -2.62 11.76 -2.78
CA GLY A 184 -2.87 13.16 -2.48
C GLY A 184 -4.16 13.45 -1.72
N ASP A 185 -4.22 14.62 -1.07
CA ASP A 185 -5.35 15.12 -0.29
C ASP A 185 -6.23 16.13 -1.05
N GLY A 186 -5.92 16.37 -2.32
CA GLY A 186 -6.70 17.25 -3.19
C GLY A 186 -8.07 16.66 -3.58
N PRO A 187 -9.00 17.49 -4.08
CA PRO A 187 -10.36 17.07 -4.42
C PRO A 187 -10.42 16.03 -5.55
N ASP A 188 -9.45 16.04 -6.47
CA ASP A 188 -9.39 15.12 -7.62
C ASP A 188 -8.44 13.93 -7.39
N GLN A 189 -8.11 13.65 -6.12
CA GLN A 189 -7.27 12.53 -5.68
C GLN A 189 -8.12 11.37 -5.13
N PRO A 190 -7.56 10.16 -4.99
CA PRO A 190 -8.30 8.99 -4.50
C PRO A 190 -8.88 9.21 -3.10
N GLN A 191 -10.15 8.82 -2.92
CA GLN A 191 -10.86 8.83 -1.63
C GLN A 191 -11.50 7.45 -1.37
N PRO A 192 -11.34 6.87 -0.15
CA PRO A 192 -10.45 7.34 0.92
C PRO A 192 -8.99 7.36 0.47
N ARG A 193 -8.15 8.15 1.14
CA ARG A 193 -6.70 8.16 0.89
C ARG A 193 -6.12 6.75 1.08
N MET A 194 -5.04 6.45 0.38
CA MET A 194 -4.30 5.21 0.49
C MET A 194 -2.87 5.53 0.93
N ALA A 195 -2.35 4.81 1.92
CA ALA A 195 -0.99 4.93 2.40
C ALA A 195 -0.25 3.59 2.27
N PHE A 196 0.86 3.61 1.54
CA PHE A 196 1.75 2.47 1.33
C PHE A 196 2.85 2.52 2.39
N THR A 197 2.70 1.73 3.46
CA THR A 197 3.39 1.94 4.74
C THR A 197 4.73 1.23 4.85
N GLY A 198 5.17 0.53 3.81
CA GLY A 198 6.35 -0.31 3.85
C GLY A 198 6.29 -1.27 5.03
N ASP A 199 7.42 -1.42 5.72
CA ASP A 199 7.53 -2.18 6.97
C ASP A 199 7.52 -1.30 8.22
N ALA A 200 7.21 -0.01 8.07
CA ALA A 200 6.93 0.83 9.22
C ALA A 200 5.73 0.20 9.97
N LEU A 201 4.56 0.16 9.32
CA LEU A 201 3.33 -0.40 9.86
C LEU A 201 2.87 -1.59 9.04
N LEU A 202 2.55 -2.69 9.74
CA LEU A 202 1.96 -3.91 9.19
C LEU A 202 0.54 -4.09 9.74
N ILE A 203 -0.27 -4.96 9.12
CA ILE A 203 -1.63 -5.24 9.60
C ILE A 203 -1.57 -5.96 10.96
N ARG A 204 -2.03 -5.28 12.02
CA ARG A 204 -1.88 -5.68 13.42
C ARG A 204 -0.42 -5.92 13.83
N GLY A 205 0.52 -5.17 13.26
CA GLY A 205 1.95 -5.33 13.49
C GLY A 205 2.75 -4.06 13.15
N CYS A 206 4.07 -4.16 13.21
CA CYS A 206 4.99 -3.08 12.84
C CYS A 206 6.43 -3.61 12.77
N GLY A 207 7.27 -2.99 11.93
CA GLY A 207 8.72 -3.15 11.96
C GLY A 207 9.42 -2.21 12.96
N ARG A 208 8.83 -1.01 13.21
CA ARG A 208 9.05 0.02 14.26
C ARG A 208 8.75 1.39 13.63
N THR A 209 7.99 2.29 14.28
CA THR A 209 7.55 3.55 13.64
C THR A 209 7.54 4.76 14.55
N ASP A 210 7.74 5.91 13.93
CA ASP A 210 7.22 7.20 14.35
C ASP A 210 5.70 7.33 14.05
N PHE A 211 5.01 8.22 14.77
CA PHE A 211 3.53 8.30 14.74
C PHE A 211 2.95 9.03 13.51
N GLN A 212 3.73 9.31 12.46
CA GLN A 212 3.30 10.13 11.33
C GLN A 212 2.11 9.52 10.57
N ILE A 213 1.99 8.19 10.55
CA ILE A 213 0.87 7.48 9.90
C ILE A 213 -0.45 7.74 10.63
N PHE A 214 -0.44 7.83 11.96
CA PHE A 214 -1.67 8.04 12.76
C PHE A 214 -2.18 9.48 12.76
N THR A 215 -1.50 10.39 12.05
CA THR A 215 -2.01 11.74 11.78
C THR A 215 -2.94 11.79 10.55
N LEU A 216 -3.01 10.71 9.77
CA LEU A 216 -3.91 10.58 8.64
C LEU A 216 -5.36 10.36 9.13
N LEU A 217 -6.33 10.59 8.24
CA LEU A 217 -7.75 10.36 8.52
C LEU A 217 -8.00 8.86 8.80
N LYS A 218 -8.95 8.56 9.69
CA LYS A 218 -9.16 7.20 10.21
C LYS A 218 -9.55 6.20 9.13
N GLU A 219 -10.25 6.65 8.09
CA GLU A 219 -10.69 5.89 6.93
C GLU A 219 -9.58 5.64 5.90
N THR A 220 -8.41 6.26 6.06
CA THR A 220 -7.27 6.05 5.16
C THR A 220 -6.87 4.58 5.16
N LEU A 221 -6.83 3.99 3.96
CA LEU A 221 -6.42 2.60 3.75
C LEU A 221 -4.91 2.48 3.94
N LEU A 222 -4.47 1.47 4.69
CA LEU A 222 -3.07 1.16 4.93
C LEU A 222 -2.69 -0.13 4.21
N TYR A 223 -1.69 -0.01 3.33
CA TYR A 223 -1.18 -1.04 2.44
C TYR A 223 0.29 -1.33 2.80
N PRO A 224 0.57 -2.39 3.58
CA PRO A 224 1.93 -2.69 4.06
C PRO A 224 2.79 -3.34 2.97
N ALA A 225 4.12 -3.33 3.12
CA ALA A 225 4.98 -4.11 2.23
C ALA A 225 4.80 -5.62 2.43
N HIS A 226 4.40 -6.07 3.63
CA HIS A 226 4.27 -7.49 3.94
C HIS A 226 3.01 -7.83 4.73
N ASP A 227 2.52 -9.05 4.55
CA ASP A 227 1.63 -9.71 5.51
C ASP A 227 1.87 -11.22 5.53
N TYR A 228 1.83 -11.80 6.72
CA TYR A 228 2.15 -13.22 6.96
C TYR A 228 0.92 -14.04 7.41
N LYS A 229 -0.27 -13.44 7.40
CA LYS A 229 -1.53 -14.01 7.91
C LYS A 229 -2.64 -14.06 6.85
N GLY A 230 -2.39 -13.57 5.65
CA GLY A 230 -3.35 -13.50 4.55
C GLY A 230 -4.22 -12.24 4.53
N PHE A 231 -3.86 -11.19 5.27
CA PHE A 231 -4.55 -9.90 5.23
C PHE A 231 -3.95 -8.98 4.17
N SER A 232 -4.82 -8.28 3.43
CA SER A 232 -4.41 -7.44 2.30
C SER A 232 -4.42 -5.93 2.59
N VAL A 233 -5.29 -5.47 3.50
CA VAL A 233 -5.48 -4.05 3.80
C VAL A 233 -5.99 -3.86 5.23
N THR A 234 -5.70 -2.71 5.84
CA THR A 234 -6.36 -2.22 7.06
C THR A 234 -6.60 -0.71 6.96
N THR A 235 -7.00 -0.05 8.05
CA THR A 235 -7.19 1.39 8.10
C THR A 235 -6.45 2.02 9.26
N VAL A 236 -6.21 3.33 9.20
CA VAL A 236 -5.65 4.09 10.32
C VAL A 236 -6.49 3.91 11.58
N GLY A 237 -7.81 4.03 11.47
CA GLY A 237 -8.73 3.89 12.60
C GLY A 237 -8.68 2.50 13.23
N GLU A 238 -8.60 1.45 12.40
CA GLU A 238 -8.44 0.08 12.89
C GLU A 238 -7.11 -0.11 13.64
N GLU A 239 -5.99 0.36 13.10
CA GLU A 239 -4.68 0.16 13.74
C GLU A 239 -4.52 1.01 15.00
N MET A 240 -5.11 2.21 15.05
CA MET A 240 -5.18 3.03 16.27
C MET A 240 -5.97 2.36 17.40
N LEU A 241 -6.89 1.44 17.09
CA LEU A 241 -7.71 0.74 18.09
C LEU A 241 -7.19 -0.65 18.41
N TYR A 242 -6.68 -1.37 17.41
CA TYR A 242 -6.48 -2.81 17.50
C TYR A 242 -5.04 -3.27 17.24
N ASN A 243 -4.09 -2.37 16.91
CA ASN A 243 -2.70 -2.78 16.78
C ASN A 243 -2.17 -3.25 18.15
N PRO A 244 -1.76 -4.52 18.32
CA PRO A 244 -1.37 -5.04 19.63
C PRO A 244 -0.13 -4.35 20.21
N ARG A 245 0.69 -3.73 19.36
CA ARG A 245 1.96 -3.08 19.73
C ARG A 245 1.80 -1.56 19.81
N LEU A 246 1.34 -0.92 18.74
CA LEU A 246 1.30 0.54 18.59
C LEU A 246 0.20 1.23 19.40
N THR A 247 -0.73 0.48 19.99
CA THR A 247 -1.71 1.00 20.96
C THR A 247 -1.19 1.10 22.39
N LYS A 248 0.02 0.59 22.64
CA LYS A 248 0.66 0.64 23.95
C LYS A 248 1.40 1.97 24.12
N ASP A 249 1.65 2.35 25.37
CA ASP A 249 2.58 3.44 25.66
C ASP A 249 3.99 3.09 25.15
N GLU A 250 4.83 4.12 24.99
CA GLU A 250 6.16 3.99 24.38
C GLU A 250 7.08 3.01 25.13
N GLU A 251 7.00 2.98 26.46
CA GLU A 251 7.80 2.08 27.29
C GLU A 251 7.37 0.63 27.08
N THR A 252 6.08 0.36 27.20
CA THR A 252 5.52 -0.98 26.93
C THR A 252 5.81 -1.43 25.50
N PHE A 253 5.72 -0.54 24.52
CA PHE A 253 6.06 -0.82 23.13
C PHE A 253 7.53 -1.23 22.97
N ARG A 254 8.47 -0.45 23.53
CA ARG A 254 9.91 -0.77 23.49
C ARG A 254 10.18 -2.14 24.11
N ASN A 255 9.62 -2.39 25.30
CA ASN A 255 9.76 -3.66 26.00
C ASN A 255 9.23 -4.83 25.17
N ILE A 256 8.07 -4.69 24.49
CA ILE A 256 7.57 -5.74 23.59
C ILE A 256 8.55 -5.99 22.45
N MET A 257 9.02 -4.92 21.77
CA MET A 257 9.87 -5.04 20.58
C MET A 257 11.24 -5.64 20.89
N GLU A 258 11.83 -5.34 22.05
CA GLU A 258 13.12 -5.90 22.49
C GLU A 258 13.04 -7.40 22.82
N ASN A 259 11.84 -7.91 23.14
CA ASN A 259 11.63 -9.29 23.59
C ASN A 259 10.98 -10.20 22.52
N LEU A 260 10.91 -9.78 21.25
CA LEU A 260 10.27 -10.57 20.18
C LEU A 260 11.03 -11.86 19.81
N ASN A 261 12.29 -12.05 20.26
CA ASN A 261 13.11 -13.25 20.01
C ASN A 261 13.01 -13.80 18.58
N LEU A 262 13.12 -12.91 17.59
CA LEU A 262 13.00 -13.27 16.18
C LEU A 262 14.26 -13.96 15.68
N ALA A 263 14.06 -14.90 14.75
CA ALA A 263 15.17 -15.52 14.04
C ALA A 263 15.91 -14.46 13.19
N TYR A 264 17.19 -14.72 12.94
CA TYR A 264 17.97 -13.92 12.00
C TYR A 264 17.30 -13.91 10.62
N PRO A 265 17.10 -12.74 9.96
CA PRO A 265 16.40 -12.69 8.69
C PRO A 265 17.17 -13.47 7.62
N LYS A 266 16.49 -14.43 6.97
CA LYS A 266 17.14 -15.45 6.12
C LYS A 266 17.87 -14.89 4.90
N MET A 267 17.41 -13.76 4.37
CA MET A 267 17.90 -13.18 3.11
C MET A 267 18.72 -11.91 3.30
N ILE A 268 18.89 -11.39 4.53
CA ILE A 268 19.44 -10.04 4.75
C ILE A 268 20.85 -9.86 4.19
N ASP A 269 21.70 -10.87 4.31
CA ASP A 269 23.09 -10.85 3.83
C ASP A 269 23.20 -10.84 2.29
N VAL A 270 22.11 -11.16 1.58
CA VAL A 270 22.03 -11.14 0.11
C VAL A 270 21.21 -9.95 -0.36
N ALA A 271 20.02 -9.77 0.21
CA ALA A 271 19.04 -8.76 -0.16
C ALA A 271 19.57 -7.35 0.09
N VAL A 272 20.11 -7.05 1.28
CA VAL A 272 20.56 -5.69 1.60
C VAL A 272 21.69 -5.24 0.67
N PRO A 273 22.79 -6.00 0.49
CA PRO A 273 23.85 -5.60 -0.45
C PRO A 273 23.32 -5.39 -1.89
N ALA A 274 22.47 -6.28 -2.40
CA ALA A 274 21.89 -6.15 -3.72
C ALA A 274 20.98 -4.91 -3.84
N ASN A 275 20.16 -4.65 -2.81
CA ASN A 275 19.22 -3.54 -2.78
C ASN A 275 19.89 -2.19 -2.58
N MET A 276 21.07 -2.14 -1.95
CA MET A 276 21.91 -0.93 -1.86
C MET A 276 22.45 -0.48 -3.23
N VAL A 277 22.46 -1.38 -4.22
CA VAL A 277 22.86 -1.08 -5.60
C VAL A 277 21.69 -1.22 -6.59
N CYS A 278 20.47 -0.91 -6.15
CA CYS A 278 19.26 -0.91 -7.00
C CYS A 278 18.90 -2.29 -7.58
N GLY A 279 19.30 -3.39 -6.93
CA GLY A 279 19.08 -4.75 -7.43
C GLY A 279 19.90 -5.09 -8.67
N LEU A 280 20.84 -4.22 -9.06
CA LEU A 280 21.80 -4.50 -10.11
C LEU A 280 22.87 -5.42 -9.53
N GLN A 281 22.73 -6.73 -9.75
CA GLN A 281 23.82 -7.64 -9.45
C GLN A 281 24.86 -7.53 -10.55
N ASP A 282 26.14 -7.47 -10.16
CA ASP A 282 27.23 -7.65 -11.11
C ASP A 282 27.09 -9.06 -11.70
N LEU A 283 26.73 -9.13 -12.98
CA LEU A 283 26.78 -10.37 -13.76
C LEU A 283 28.25 -10.71 -14.05
N GLU A 284 29.04 -10.95 -13.01
CA GLU A 284 30.30 -11.66 -13.14
C GLU A 284 30.00 -13.12 -12.80
N PRO A 285 29.89 -14.03 -13.79
CA PRO A 285 29.95 -15.44 -13.47
C PRO A 285 31.33 -15.67 -12.87
N LYS A 286 31.39 -16.05 -11.59
CA LYS A 286 32.60 -16.66 -11.04
C LYS A 286 32.82 -17.97 -11.79
N ALA A 287 33.56 -17.89 -12.89
CA ALA A 287 34.15 -19.04 -13.54
C ALA A 287 35.15 -19.64 -12.56
N ASN A 288 34.82 -20.83 -12.03
CA ASN A 288 35.78 -21.76 -11.45
C ASN A 288 35.79 -23.01 -12.32
#